data_AF-A0A7S1UEA5-F1
#
_entry.id   AF-A0A7S1UEA5-F1
#
_cell.length_a   1.000
_cell.length_b   1.000
_cell.length_c   1.000
_cell.angle_alpha   90.00
_cell.angle_beta   90.00
_cell.angle_gamma   90.00
#
_symmetry.space_group_name_H-M   'P 1'
#
loop_
_entity.id
_entity.type
_entity.pdbx_description
1 polymer ?
#
loop_
_entity_poly.entity_id
_entity_poly.type
_entity_poly.pdbx_seq_one_letter_code
_entity_poly.pdbx_strand_id
1 'polypeptide(L)'
;PTSPSFHSWHYYVECDGVVHRIGRNIPPQNMTMYLGSQWVTLSRDFAYYVVSDTGLAKPYADYAKNIVIADENFFPTVLMNSPFCHTVVRENLHHIQFDEWESSKVQPDTRKCLQPGNSTCGRSPTTMTLDYLPILDLASKEDFFARKFEPSVDAEVVKYVDDIRFGRPFSNISAVPYSNTTSGRIISFLSKGSLRSFQNQAK
;
A
#
# COMPACT_ATOMS: atom_id res chain seq x y z
N PRO A 1 10.82 5.80 0.13
CA PRO A 1 11.55 4.69 0.82
C PRO A 1 12.22 5.14 2.12
N THR A 2 12.06 4.39 3.20
CA THR A 2 12.72 4.57 4.50
C THR A 2 13.58 3.35 4.83
N SER A 3 14.71 3.52 5.51
CA SER A 3 15.59 2.39 5.91
C SER A 3 15.35 2.07 7.38
N PRO A 4 14.74 0.92 7.72
CA PRO A 4 14.57 0.51 9.11
C PRO A 4 15.90 0.06 9.73
N SER A 5 15.91 -0.13 11.05
CA SER A 5 17.10 -0.59 11.77
C SER A 5 17.49 -2.00 11.37
N PHE A 6 18.79 -2.34 11.53
CA PHE A 6 19.28 -3.70 11.31
C PHE A 6 18.54 -4.75 12.17
N HIS A 7 18.12 -4.37 13.38
CA HIS A 7 17.39 -5.24 14.30
C HIS A 7 15.88 -5.27 14.06
N SER A 8 15.38 -4.74 12.94
CA SER A 8 13.94 -4.79 12.61
C SER A 8 13.54 -6.08 11.87
N TRP A 9 14.51 -6.90 11.44
CA TRP A 9 14.28 -8.03 10.55
C TRP A 9 14.09 -9.37 11.30
N HIS A 10 13.10 -10.12 10.85
CA HIS A 10 12.69 -11.42 11.39
C HIS A 10 12.39 -12.38 10.25
N TYR A 11 12.48 -13.67 10.53
CA TYR A 11 12.23 -14.74 9.58
C TYR A 11 10.81 -15.25 9.75
N TYR A 12 10.08 -15.31 8.64
CA TYR A 12 8.67 -15.68 8.61
C TYR A 12 8.45 -16.88 7.68
N VAL A 13 7.52 -17.74 8.06
CA VAL A 13 7.04 -18.86 7.23
C VAL A 13 5.53 -18.78 7.17
N GLU A 14 4.96 -18.88 5.97
CA GLU A 14 3.52 -19.06 5.77
C GLU A 14 3.20 -20.56 5.71
N CYS A 15 2.37 -21.03 6.62
CA CYS A 15 1.83 -22.40 6.63
C CYS A 15 0.41 -22.39 7.18
N ASP A 16 -0.44 -23.31 6.71
CA ASP A 16 -1.85 -23.43 7.12
C ASP A 16 -2.65 -22.11 7.03
N GLY A 17 -2.29 -21.25 6.07
CA GLY A 17 -2.93 -19.94 5.86
C GLY A 17 -2.59 -18.90 6.91
N VAL A 18 -1.53 -19.11 7.70
CA VAL A 18 -1.06 -18.19 8.75
C VAL A 18 0.43 -17.90 8.56
N VAL A 19 0.83 -16.66 8.83
CA VAL A 19 2.23 -16.24 8.81
C VAL A 19 2.80 -16.35 10.21
N HIS A 20 3.85 -17.14 10.37
CA HIS A 20 4.52 -17.41 11.64
C HIS A 20 5.89 -16.75 11.67
N ARG A 21 6.17 -15.97 12.73
CA ARG A 21 7.54 -15.52 13.03
C ARG A 21 8.29 -16.66 13.71
N ILE A 22 9.33 -17.17 13.07
CA ILE A 22 10.10 -18.31 13.61
C ILE A 22 11.51 -17.94 14.10
N GLY A 23 11.97 -16.70 13.86
CA GLY A 23 13.26 -16.27 14.36
C GLY A 23 13.70 -14.88 13.89
N ARG A 24 14.95 -14.56 14.18
CA ARG A 24 15.65 -13.40 13.59
C ARG A 24 16.05 -13.74 12.15
N ASN A 25 15.99 -12.75 11.26
CA ASN A 25 16.54 -12.86 9.92
C ASN A 25 17.74 -11.90 9.80
N ILE A 26 18.76 -12.32 9.07
CA ILE A 26 19.96 -11.53 8.84
C ILE A 26 19.79 -10.83 7.49
N PRO A 27 19.75 -9.49 7.45
CA PRO A 27 19.69 -8.74 6.20
C PRO A 27 20.84 -9.11 5.26
N PRO A 28 20.62 -9.12 3.93
CA PRO A 28 21.68 -9.43 2.98
C PRO A 28 22.86 -8.45 3.10
N GLN A 29 24.09 -8.97 2.98
CA GLN A 29 25.30 -8.16 3.06
C GLN A 29 25.41 -7.23 1.85
N ASN A 30 26.08 -6.09 2.04
CA ASN A 30 26.34 -5.08 1.00
C ASN A 30 25.08 -4.51 0.32
N MET A 31 23.94 -4.53 1.03
CA MET A 31 22.68 -4.01 0.54
C MET A 31 21.94 -3.29 1.66
N THR A 32 21.33 -2.15 1.35
CA THR A 32 20.48 -1.43 2.31
C THR A 32 19.03 -1.86 2.12
N MET A 33 18.36 -2.26 3.20
CA MET A 33 16.94 -2.62 3.15
C MET A 33 16.08 -1.37 3.22
N TYR A 34 15.01 -1.31 2.41
CA TYR A 34 14.09 -0.18 2.39
C TYR A 34 12.63 -0.61 2.53
N LEU A 35 11.84 0.19 3.21
CA LEU A 35 10.38 0.09 3.29
C LEU A 35 9.72 1.22 2.50
N GLY A 36 8.51 0.98 2.02
CA GLY A 36 7.69 1.91 1.27
C GLY A 36 6.25 1.44 1.20
N SER A 37 5.43 2.09 0.37
CA SER A 37 4.06 1.64 0.14
C SER A 37 4.04 0.39 -0.73
N GLN A 38 3.10 -0.52 -0.47
CA GLN A 38 2.73 -1.62 -1.37
C GLN A 38 2.25 -1.09 -2.73
N TRP A 39 1.65 0.10 -2.73
CA TRP A 39 1.12 0.72 -3.93
C TRP A 39 2.22 1.55 -4.57
N VAL A 40 2.63 1.15 -5.77
CA VAL A 40 3.75 1.73 -6.49
C VAL A 40 3.37 1.98 -7.95
N THR A 41 4.02 2.98 -8.55
CA THR A 41 4.05 3.18 -9.99
C THR A 41 5.45 2.86 -10.48
N LEU A 42 5.58 1.91 -11.41
CA LEU A 42 6.87 1.45 -11.92
C LEU A 42 7.03 1.88 -13.38
N SER A 43 8.22 2.35 -13.75
CA SER A 43 8.54 2.55 -15.17
C SER A 43 8.66 1.20 -15.87
N ARG A 44 8.41 1.19 -17.18
CA ARG A 44 8.55 -0.01 -18.01
C ARG A 44 9.94 -0.64 -17.84
N ASP A 45 11.00 0.17 -17.91
CA ASP A 45 12.38 -0.31 -17.87
C ASP A 45 12.73 -0.94 -16.52
N PHE A 46 12.27 -0.34 -15.42
CA PHE A 46 12.48 -0.95 -14.09
C PHE A 46 11.66 -2.24 -13.92
N ALA A 47 10.43 -2.28 -14.44
CA ALA A 47 9.64 -3.51 -14.44
C ALA A 47 10.33 -4.64 -15.24
N TYR A 48 10.93 -4.33 -16.40
CA TYR A 48 11.75 -5.29 -17.16
C TYR A 48 12.96 -5.76 -16.37
N TYR A 49 13.66 -4.86 -15.68
CA TYR A 49 14.78 -5.23 -14.81
C TYR A 49 14.35 -6.21 -13.72
N VAL A 50 13.21 -5.95 -13.07
CA VAL A 50 12.68 -6.80 -11.98
C VAL A 50 12.37 -8.22 -12.42
N VAL A 51 11.87 -8.41 -13.65
CA VAL A 51 11.52 -9.74 -14.18
C VAL A 51 12.68 -10.40 -14.95
N SER A 52 13.81 -9.72 -15.13
CA SER A 52 14.95 -10.28 -15.83
C SER A 52 15.67 -11.34 -14.99
N ASP A 53 16.34 -12.29 -15.64
CA ASP A 53 17.15 -13.32 -14.97
C ASP A 53 18.49 -12.77 -14.45
N THR A 54 18.78 -11.50 -14.70
CA THR A 54 20.03 -10.84 -14.35
C THR A 54 19.83 -9.82 -13.23
N GLY A 55 20.84 -9.67 -12.37
CA GLY A 55 20.84 -8.62 -11.34
C GLY A 55 20.23 -9.06 -10.01
N LEU A 56 19.77 -8.06 -9.24
CA LEU A 56 19.45 -8.23 -7.81
C LEU A 56 18.03 -8.77 -7.57
N ALA A 57 17.09 -8.55 -8.48
CA ALA A 57 15.67 -8.79 -8.22
C ALA A 57 15.36 -10.26 -7.88
N LYS A 58 15.88 -11.21 -8.66
CA LYS A 58 15.69 -12.65 -8.45
C LYS A 58 16.29 -13.18 -7.14
N PRO A 59 17.59 -12.99 -6.84
CA PRO A 59 18.15 -13.44 -5.57
C PRO A 59 17.50 -12.73 -4.37
N TYR A 60 17.08 -11.48 -4.53
CA TYR A 60 16.36 -10.79 -3.47
C TYR A 60 14.93 -11.29 -3.27
N ALA A 61 14.25 -11.71 -4.34
CA ALA A 61 12.93 -12.34 -4.23
C ALA A 61 13.01 -13.63 -3.40
N ASP A 62 14.08 -14.42 -3.54
CA ASP A 62 14.30 -15.61 -2.72
C ASP A 62 14.46 -15.28 -1.23
N TYR A 63 15.16 -14.19 -0.90
CA TYR A 63 15.23 -13.68 0.48
C TYR A 63 13.86 -13.16 0.97
N ALA A 64 13.16 -12.40 0.13
CA ALA A 64 11.89 -11.76 0.46
C ALA A 64 10.72 -12.74 0.68
N LYS A 65 10.85 -14.00 0.26
CA LYS A 65 9.89 -15.07 0.60
C LYS A 65 9.69 -15.25 2.11
N ASN A 66 10.69 -14.91 2.92
CA ASN A 66 10.70 -15.18 4.36
C ASN A 66 10.70 -13.91 5.21
N ILE A 67 10.23 -12.78 4.67
CA ILE A 67 9.99 -11.55 5.44
C ILE A 67 8.49 -11.23 5.48
N VAL A 68 8.07 -10.50 6.50
CA VAL A 68 6.69 -10.03 6.61
C VAL A 68 6.48 -8.78 5.75
N ILE A 69 5.31 -8.66 5.11
CA ILE A 69 4.93 -7.54 4.24
C ILE A 69 5.99 -7.30 3.16
N ALA A 70 6.33 -8.36 2.44
CA ALA A 70 7.37 -8.34 1.41
C ALA A 70 7.06 -7.32 0.30
N ASP A 71 5.79 -7.03 0.04
CA ASP A 71 5.31 -6.06 -0.92
C ASP A 71 5.61 -4.59 -0.54
N GLU A 72 5.69 -4.26 0.75
CA GLU A 72 6.15 -2.95 1.23
C GLU A 72 7.69 -2.82 1.28
N ASN A 73 8.42 -3.90 1.00
CA ASN A 73 9.87 -3.93 1.10
C ASN A 73 10.57 -4.22 -0.25
N PHE A 74 9.99 -5.09 -1.07
CA PHE A 74 10.63 -5.64 -2.26
C PHE A 74 11.01 -4.56 -3.27
N PHE A 75 10.02 -3.83 -3.80
CA PHE A 75 10.28 -2.81 -4.82
C PHE A 75 11.16 -1.66 -4.32
N PRO A 76 10.92 -1.08 -3.11
CA PRO A 76 11.81 -0.05 -2.59
C PRO A 76 13.25 -0.54 -2.45
N THR A 77 13.47 -1.78 -1.98
CA THR A 77 14.82 -2.30 -1.78
C THR A 77 15.51 -2.60 -3.11
N VAL A 78 14.84 -3.27 -4.04
CA VAL A 78 15.41 -3.57 -5.36
C VAL A 78 15.73 -2.29 -6.11
N LEU A 79 14.82 -1.30 -6.11
CA LEU A 79 15.02 -0.02 -6.81
C LEU A 79 16.27 0.69 -6.28
N MET A 80 16.36 0.88 -4.97
CA MET A 80 17.42 1.66 -4.33
C MET A 80 18.80 1.00 -4.41
N ASN A 81 18.87 -0.33 -4.62
CA ASN A 81 20.13 -1.08 -4.76
C ASN A 81 20.38 -1.53 -6.21
N SER A 82 19.68 -0.95 -7.18
CA SER A 82 19.87 -1.21 -8.61
C SER A 82 20.43 0.02 -9.33
N PRO A 83 20.83 -0.12 -10.62
CA PRO A 83 21.17 1.04 -11.46
C PRO A 83 20.05 2.10 -11.58
N PHE A 84 18.81 1.76 -11.23
CA PHE A 84 17.64 2.66 -11.26
C PHE A 84 17.48 3.51 -9.98
N CYS A 85 18.40 3.45 -9.01
CA CYS A 85 18.24 4.18 -7.73
C CYS A 85 18.04 5.69 -7.89
N HIS A 86 18.54 6.29 -8.98
CA HIS A 86 18.42 7.71 -9.31
C HIS A 86 17.05 8.09 -9.89
N THR A 87 16.21 7.12 -10.28
CA THR A 87 14.88 7.38 -10.85
C THR A 87 13.77 7.42 -9.79
N VAL A 88 14.13 7.33 -8.50
CA VAL A 88 13.15 7.28 -7.41
C VAL A 88 12.42 8.62 -7.26
N VAL A 89 11.09 8.56 -7.29
CA VAL A 89 10.21 9.65 -6.86
C VAL A 89 9.55 9.22 -5.54
N ARG A 90 9.58 10.08 -4.52
CA ARG A 90 9.10 9.74 -3.17
C ARG A 90 7.60 9.99 -2.98
N GLU A 91 6.84 9.75 -4.04
CA GLU A 91 5.39 9.90 -4.10
C GLU A 91 4.84 8.68 -4.82
N ASN A 92 3.84 8.02 -4.24
CA ASN A 92 3.20 6.86 -4.85
C ASN A 92 1.89 7.21 -5.57
N LEU A 93 1.48 8.49 -5.53
CA LEU A 93 0.29 9.03 -6.19
C LEU A 93 -1.01 8.35 -5.73
N HIS A 94 -0.99 7.80 -4.50
CA HIS A 94 -2.06 6.99 -3.95
C HIS A 94 -2.37 7.44 -2.53
N HIS A 95 -3.53 8.07 -2.37
CA HIS A 95 -4.05 8.45 -1.08
C HIS A 95 -4.50 7.22 -0.29
N ILE A 96 -3.93 7.05 0.91
CA ILE A 96 -4.31 6.00 1.85
C ILE A 96 -4.54 6.64 3.21
N GLN A 97 -5.80 6.71 3.62
CA GLN A 97 -6.13 7.07 4.98
C GLN A 97 -6.00 5.83 5.86
N PHE A 98 -5.22 5.90 6.93
CA PHE A 98 -5.04 4.79 7.87
C PHE A 98 -5.87 4.99 9.14
N ASP A 99 -6.24 3.87 9.80
CA ASP A 99 -7.12 3.83 10.99
C ASP A 99 -6.37 4.05 12.30
N GLU A 100 -6.60 3.35 13.41
CA GLU A 100 -5.67 3.37 14.54
C GLU A 100 -4.76 2.14 14.50
N TRP A 101 -3.58 2.21 15.12
CA TRP A 101 -2.73 1.03 15.27
C TRP A 101 -3.50 -0.11 15.91
N GLU A 102 -3.31 -1.34 15.44
CA GLU A 102 -4.07 -2.49 15.97
C GLU A 102 -3.87 -2.67 17.48
N SER A 103 -2.69 -2.35 18.02
CA SER A 103 -2.41 -2.37 19.46
C SER A 103 -3.26 -1.39 20.28
N SER A 104 -3.85 -0.37 19.65
CA SER A 104 -4.70 0.64 20.29
C SER A 104 -6.19 0.30 20.25
N LYS A 105 -6.59 -0.69 19.45
CA LYS A 105 -8.00 -1.08 19.29
C LYS A 105 -8.51 -1.82 20.52
N VAL A 106 -9.81 -1.62 20.82
CA VAL A 106 -10.51 -2.35 21.90
C VAL A 106 -10.48 -3.87 21.67
N GLN A 107 -10.57 -4.30 20.41
CA GLN A 107 -10.50 -5.70 20.00
C GLN A 107 -9.46 -5.85 18.87
N PRO A 108 -8.17 -6.04 19.22
CA PRO A 108 -7.09 -6.11 18.23
C PRO A 108 -7.13 -7.41 17.43
N ASP A 109 -6.86 -7.34 16.12
CA ASP A 109 -6.61 -8.54 15.32
C ASP A 109 -5.17 -9.03 15.55
N THR A 110 -5.01 -10.07 16.38
CA THR A 110 -3.70 -10.60 16.77
C THR A 110 -2.86 -11.09 15.59
N ARG A 111 -3.49 -11.42 14.45
CA ARG A 111 -2.79 -11.81 13.22
C ARG A 111 -1.99 -10.67 12.59
N LYS A 112 -2.27 -9.42 12.97
CA LYS A 112 -1.52 -8.23 12.53
C LYS A 112 -0.38 -7.87 13.51
N CYS A 113 -0.27 -8.57 14.63
CA CYS A 113 0.75 -8.35 15.66
C CYS A 113 1.93 -9.32 15.50
N LEU A 114 2.53 -9.34 14.30
CA LEU A 114 3.55 -10.33 13.93
C LEU A 114 4.95 -10.01 14.45
N GLN A 115 5.21 -8.78 14.90
CA GLN A 115 6.51 -8.36 15.45
C GLN A 115 6.62 -8.64 16.96
N PRO A 116 7.82 -8.70 17.54
CA PRO A 116 7.98 -8.88 18.99
C PRO A 116 7.46 -7.66 19.77
N GLY A 117 6.80 -7.92 20.91
CA GLY A 117 6.25 -6.88 21.77
C GLY A 117 4.78 -6.54 21.46
N ASN A 118 4.06 -6.02 22.45
CA ASN A 118 2.63 -5.70 22.31
C ASN A 118 2.36 -4.36 21.59
N SER A 119 3.39 -3.54 21.37
CA SER A 119 3.28 -2.20 20.81
C SER A 119 3.53 -2.14 19.30
N THR A 120 3.94 -3.25 18.67
CA THR A 120 4.28 -3.29 17.25
C THR A 120 3.32 -4.20 16.49
N CYS A 121 2.07 -3.76 16.40
CA CYS A 121 1.08 -4.38 15.52
C CYS A 121 0.92 -3.54 14.24
N GLY A 122 0.49 -4.18 13.16
CA GLY A 122 0.18 -3.51 11.91
C GLY A 122 -0.99 -2.52 12.05
N ARG A 123 -1.32 -1.88 10.93
CA ARG A 123 -2.44 -0.94 10.80
C ARG A 123 -3.16 -1.21 9.49
N SER A 124 -4.39 -0.75 9.34
CA SER A 124 -5.15 -0.95 8.10
C SER A 124 -5.64 0.37 7.51
N PRO A 125 -5.88 0.42 6.20
CA PRO A 125 -6.56 1.57 5.62
C PRO A 125 -7.98 1.70 6.20
N THR A 126 -8.35 2.92 6.57
CA THR A 126 -9.73 3.30 6.91
C THR A 126 -10.61 3.17 5.67
N THR A 127 -11.82 2.65 5.84
CA THR A 127 -12.87 2.79 4.82
C THR A 127 -13.41 4.22 4.88
N MET A 128 -13.11 5.03 3.87
CA MET A 128 -13.55 6.43 3.81
C MET A 128 -15.04 6.52 3.48
N THR A 129 -15.71 7.49 4.10
CA THR A 129 -17.14 7.87 3.95
C THR A 129 -17.23 9.33 3.52
N LEU A 130 -18.44 9.89 3.38
CA LEU A 130 -18.64 11.32 3.12
C LEU A 130 -17.95 12.25 4.14
N ASP A 131 -17.71 11.82 5.38
CA ASP A 131 -17.00 12.65 6.36
C ASP A 131 -15.54 12.97 5.92
N TYR A 132 -15.00 12.19 4.98
CA TYR A 132 -13.65 12.36 4.44
C TYR A 132 -13.60 13.23 3.18
N LEU A 133 -14.72 13.82 2.73
CA LEU A 133 -14.73 14.65 1.51
C LEU A 133 -13.64 15.73 1.48
N PRO A 134 -13.40 16.53 2.56
CA PRO A 134 -12.34 17.55 2.53
C PRO A 134 -10.94 16.96 2.32
N ILE A 135 -10.67 15.77 2.86
CA ILE A 135 -9.40 15.06 2.70
C ILE A 135 -9.27 14.53 1.28
N LEU A 136 -10.35 13.95 0.74
CA LEU A 136 -10.40 13.44 -0.64
C LEU A 136 -10.22 14.57 -1.66
N ASP A 137 -10.83 15.73 -1.44
CA ASP A 137 -10.65 16.91 -2.28
C ASP A 137 -9.21 17.39 -2.29
N LEU A 138 -8.54 17.41 -1.13
CA LEU A 138 -7.12 17.76 -1.05
C LEU A 138 -6.25 16.72 -1.76
N ALA A 139 -6.50 15.44 -1.52
CA ALA A 139 -5.79 14.35 -2.18
C ALA A 139 -5.94 14.42 -3.71
N SER A 140 -7.11 14.81 -4.22
CA SER A 140 -7.41 14.88 -5.66
C SER A 140 -6.52 15.81 -6.49
N LYS A 141 -5.75 16.68 -5.82
CA LYS A 141 -4.85 17.65 -6.45
C LYS A 141 -3.51 17.03 -6.86
N GLU A 142 -3.01 16.10 -6.06
CA GLU A 142 -1.66 15.52 -6.21
C GLU A 142 -1.70 14.00 -6.43
N ASP A 143 -2.71 13.30 -5.90
CA ASP A 143 -2.88 11.86 -6.03
C ASP A 143 -3.83 11.49 -7.18
N PHE A 144 -3.53 10.40 -7.87
CA PHE A 144 -4.39 9.85 -8.93
C PHE A 144 -5.35 8.77 -8.40
N PHE A 145 -4.98 8.08 -7.33
CA PHE A 145 -5.71 6.95 -6.76
C PHE A 145 -6.00 7.17 -5.28
N ALA A 146 -7.05 6.53 -4.76
CA ALA A 146 -7.37 6.53 -3.33
C ALA A 146 -7.92 5.18 -2.88
N ARG A 147 -7.65 4.82 -1.62
CA ARG A 147 -8.26 3.66 -0.94
C ARG A 147 -8.40 3.93 0.56
N LYS A 148 -9.38 3.35 1.26
CA LYS A 148 -10.27 2.27 0.85
C LYS A 148 -11.72 2.73 0.78
N PHE A 149 -12.46 2.21 -0.19
CA PHE A 149 -13.90 2.44 -0.35
C PHE A 149 -14.63 1.10 -0.32
N GLU A 150 -15.74 1.03 0.42
CA GLU A 150 -16.62 -0.14 0.43
C GLU A 150 -18.07 0.34 0.25
N PRO A 151 -18.70 0.07 -0.90
CA PRO A 151 -20.07 0.54 -1.17
C PRO A 151 -21.11 0.08 -0.15
N SER A 152 -20.87 -1.04 0.53
CA SER A 152 -21.73 -1.53 1.62
C SER A 152 -21.63 -0.70 2.91
N VAL A 153 -20.57 0.10 3.06
CA VAL A 153 -20.38 1.03 4.18
C VAL A 153 -20.91 2.40 3.79
N ASP A 154 -20.51 2.90 2.63
CA ASP A 154 -20.98 4.18 2.09
C ASP A 154 -20.87 4.15 0.56
N ALA A 155 -22.00 4.12 -0.12
CA ALA A 155 -22.06 4.17 -1.58
C ALA A 155 -22.04 5.61 -2.13
N GLU A 156 -22.41 6.60 -1.31
CA GLU A 156 -22.49 7.99 -1.74
C GLU A 156 -21.10 8.59 -1.93
N VAL A 157 -20.14 8.25 -1.08
CA VAL A 157 -18.73 8.65 -1.27
C VAL A 157 -18.14 8.10 -2.57
N VAL A 158 -18.53 6.89 -2.97
CA VAL A 158 -18.12 6.27 -4.24
C VAL A 158 -18.71 7.04 -5.42
N LYS A 159 -20.00 7.40 -5.33
CA LYS A 159 -20.68 8.25 -6.32
C LYS A 159 -20.01 9.63 -6.41
N TYR A 160 -19.64 10.24 -5.28
CA TYR A 160 -18.94 11.52 -5.25
C TYR A 160 -17.60 11.47 -5.98
N VAL A 161 -16.77 10.45 -5.72
CA VAL A 161 -15.49 10.29 -6.42
C VAL A 161 -15.70 10.13 -7.93
N ASP A 162 -16.74 9.39 -8.34
CA ASP A 162 -17.09 9.25 -9.76
C ASP A 162 -17.57 10.58 -10.37
N ASP A 163 -18.40 11.34 -9.66
CA ASP A 163 -18.88 12.65 -10.10
C ASP A 163 -17.72 13.65 -10.26
N ILE A 164 -16.77 13.72 -9.32
CA ILE A 164 -15.56 14.55 -9.44
C ILE A 164 -14.74 14.16 -10.66
N ARG A 165 -14.53 12.85 -10.87
CA ARG A 165 -13.74 12.33 -11.99
C ARG A 165 -14.29 12.79 -13.34
N PHE A 166 -15.61 12.85 -13.48
CA PHE A 166 -16.29 13.29 -14.71
C PHE A 166 -16.64 14.78 -14.73
N GLY A 167 -16.22 15.56 -13.72
CA GLY A 167 -16.57 16.98 -13.61
C GLY A 167 -18.07 17.24 -13.44
N ARG A 168 -18.81 16.28 -12.89
CA ARG A 168 -20.25 16.40 -12.65
C ARG A 168 -20.51 17.03 -11.28
N PRO A 169 -21.54 17.89 -11.14
CA PRO A 169 -21.95 18.39 -9.84
C PRO A 169 -22.49 17.23 -9.00
N PHE A 170 -21.99 17.09 -7.78
CA PHE A 170 -22.48 16.07 -6.86
C PHE A 170 -23.91 16.42 -6.41
N SER A 171 -24.88 15.56 -6.76
CA SER A 171 -26.31 15.83 -6.64
C SER A 171 -26.85 15.86 -5.21
N ASN A 172 -26.08 15.45 -4.21
CA ASN A 172 -26.50 15.38 -2.80
C ASN A 172 -25.78 16.45 -1.97
N ILE A 173 -26.13 17.72 -2.25
CA ILE A 173 -25.47 18.93 -1.73
C ILE A 173 -25.59 19.06 -0.20
N SER A 174 -26.58 18.40 0.41
CA SER A 174 -26.82 18.39 1.86
C SER A 174 -25.65 17.85 2.69
N ALA A 175 -24.75 17.08 2.08
CA ALA A 175 -23.61 16.44 2.74
C ALA A 175 -22.29 17.21 2.58
N VAL A 176 -22.28 18.34 1.86
CA VAL A 176 -21.04 19.06 1.51
C VAL A 176 -21.14 20.51 1.95
N PRO A 177 -20.61 20.89 3.14
CA PRO A 177 -20.71 22.26 3.63
C PRO A 177 -19.89 23.26 2.81
N TYR A 178 -18.97 22.77 1.96
CA TYR A 178 -18.06 23.57 1.16
C TYR A 178 -17.78 22.90 -0.19
N SER A 179 -18.44 23.30 -1.27
CA SER A 179 -17.95 22.98 -2.62
C SER A 179 -18.12 24.15 -3.57
N ASN A 180 -17.03 24.87 -3.83
CA ASN A 180 -16.79 25.47 -5.13
C ASN A 180 -16.11 24.37 -5.97
N THR A 181 -16.88 23.71 -6.82
CA THR A 181 -16.42 22.64 -7.72
C THR A 181 -15.24 23.13 -8.57
N THR A 182 -14.05 22.62 -8.28
CA THR A 182 -12.88 22.73 -9.17
C THR A 182 -12.55 21.32 -9.62
N SER A 183 -12.36 21.13 -10.94
CA SER A 183 -12.07 19.84 -11.57
C SER A 183 -10.86 19.14 -10.92
N GLY A 184 -11.09 18.03 -10.21
CA GLY A 184 -10.05 17.18 -9.61
C GLY A 184 -9.60 16.04 -10.55
N ARG A 185 -8.43 15.45 -10.29
CA ARG A 185 -7.78 14.44 -11.16
C ARG A 185 -7.90 12.98 -10.68
N ILE A 186 -8.87 12.63 -9.84
CA ILE A 186 -8.96 11.25 -9.32
C ILE A 186 -9.47 10.31 -10.42
N ILE A 187 -8.64 9.33 -10.80
CA ILE A 187 -8.99 8.30 -11.75
C ILE A 187 -8.69 6.92 -11.14
N SER A 188 -9.78 6.25 -10.78
CA SER A 188 -9.97 4.80 -10.66
C SER A 188 -9.93 4.14 -9.28
N PHE A 189 -10.80 3.13 -9.17
CA PHE A 189 -11.08 2.33 -7.99
C PHE A 189 -10.22 1.07 -7.97
N LEU A 190 -9.74 0.69 -6.78
CA LEU A 190 -9.32 -0.68 -6.52
C LEU A 190 -10.21 -1.28 -5.43
N SER A 191 -11.30 -1.90 -5.89
CA SER A 191 -12.16 -2.76 -5.07
C SER A 191 -11.46 -4.11 -4.82
N LYS A 192 -11.66 -4.68 -3.63
CA LYS A 192 -11.16 -6.02 -3.23
C LYS A 192 -11.52 -7.14 -4.21
N GLY A 193 -12.53 -6.96 -5.08
CA GLY A 193 -12.99 -7.98 -6.03
C GLY A 193 -12.04 -8.27 -7.20
N SER A 194 -11.12 -7.36 -7.54
CA SER A 194 -10.27 -7.50 -8.76
C SER A 194 -8.98 -8.30 -8.54
N LEU A 195 -8.55 -8.52 -7.29
CA LEU A 195 -7.28 -9.19 -6.97
C LEU A 195 -7.36 -10.72 -6.99
N ARG A 196 -8.55 -11.32 -7.16
CA ARG A 196 -8.68 -12.79 -7.18
C ARG A 196 -8.23 -13.45 -8.50
N SER A 197 -8.03 -12.71 -9.59
CA SER A 197 -7.64 -13.33 -10.88
C SER A 197 -6.13 -13.45 -11.10
N PHE A 198 -5.29 -12.69 -10.38
CA PHE A 198 -3.83 -12.73 -10.58
C PHE A 198 -3.10 -13.80 -9.77
N GLN A 199 -3.73 -14.38 -8.74
CA GLN A 199 -3.12 -15.47 -7.96
C GLN A 199 -3.28 -16.87 -8.62
N ASN A 200 -4.07 -17.00 -9.69
CA ASN A 200 -4.34 -18.29 -10.34
C ASN A 200 -3.65 -18.47 -11.71
N GLN A 201 -2.74 -17.58 -12.11
CA GLN A 201 -1.99 -17.72 -13.38
C GLN A 201 -0.48 -17.95 -13.20
N ALA A 202 -0.03 -18.26 -11.98
CA ALA A 202 1.32 -18.76 -11.72
C ALA A 202 1.22 -20.14 -11.06
N LYS A 203 0.90 -21.15 -11.87
CA LYS A 203 1.20 -22.56 -11.64
C LYS A 203 1.89 -23.10 -12.87
#